data_AF-A0A949G8R0-F1
#
_entry.id   AF-A0A949G8R0-F1
#
_cell.length_a   1.000
_cell.length_b   1.000
_cell.length_c   1.000
_cell.angle_alpha   90.00
_cell.angle_beta   90.00
_cell.angle_gamma   90.00
#
_symmetry.space_group_name_H-M   'P 1'
#
loop_
_entity.id
_entity.type
_entity.pdbx_description
1 polymer ?
#
loop_
_entity_poly.entity_id
_entity_poly.type
_entity_poly.pdbx_seq_one_letter_code
_entity_poly.pdbx_strand_id
1 'polypeptide(L)'
;MNAACKHNSMVLNDTDKPLGRFAWRCADCGYVYGRDSEKRITLHRSGRSWFARFTGPEAERIKSLFSTDDICTGFIAAADPEEVHAKIAQLNPDYLVVINDL
;
A
#
# COMPACT_ATOMS: atom_id res chain seq x y z
N MET A 1 -16.19 -17.78 -26.22
CA MET A 1 -16.68 -17.81 -24.82
C MET A 1 -15.50 -17.46 -23.92
N ASN A 2 -15.28 -16.17 -23.62
CA ASN A 2 -14.27 -15.75 -22.65
C ASN A 2 -14.93 -15.74 -21.27
N ALA A 3 -14.83 -16.85 -20.54
CA ALA A 3 -15.31 -16.94 -19.18
C ALA A 3 -14.13 -17.13 -18.23
N ALA A 4 -13.72 -16.07 -17.55
CA ALA A 4 -12.91 -16.16 -16.34
C ALA A 4 -13.03 -14.88 -15.48
N CYS A 5 -14.14 -14.75 -14.74
CA CYS A 5 -14.13 -13.94 -13.52
C CYS A 5 -14.00 -14.88 -12.31
N LYS A 6 -12.76 -15.20 -11.93
CA LYS A 6 -12.40 -15.81 -10.65
C LYS A 6 -11.32 -14.91 -10.05
N HIS A 7 -11.71 -14.02 -9.14
CA HIS A 7 -10.95 -12.85 -8.70
C HIS A 7 -9.65 -13.12 -7.90
N ASN A 8 -8.83 -14.08 -8.35
CA ASN A 8 -7.45 -14.28 -7.93
C ASN A 8 -6.51 -14.67 -9.10
N SER A 9 -6.94 -14.53 -10.36
CA SER A 9 -6.10 -14.78 -11.53
C SER A 9 -5.66 -13.46 -12.16
N MET A 10 -4.35 -13.28 -12.35
CA MET A 10 -3.68 -12.18 -13.08
C MET A 10 -4.07 -12.08 -14.57
N VAL A 11 -5.24 -12.57 -14.98
CA VAL A 11 -5.71 -12.46 -16.36
C VAL A 11 -6.52 -11.17 -16.45
N LEU A 12 -5.81 -10.08 -16.77
CA LEU A 12 -6.43 -8.83 -17.18
C LEU A 12 -7.13 -9.06 -18.52
N ASN A 13 -8.39 -8.66 -18.65
CA ASN A 13 -8.99 -8.52 -19.97
C ASN A 13 -8.64 -7.13 -20.54
N ASP A 14 -8.54 -7.01 -21.86
CA ASP A 14 -8.19 -5.75 -22.56
C ASP A 14 -9.18 -4.59 -22.29
N THR A 15 -10.34 -4.89 -21.71
CA THR A 15 -11.39 -3.93 -21.34
C THR A 15 -11.33 -3.47 -19.88
N ASP A 16 -10.54 -4.13 -19.04
CA ASP A 16 -10.41 -3.77 -17.63
C ASP A 16 -9.74 -2.41 -17.48
N LYS A 17 -10.27 -1.60 -16.56
CA LYS A 17 -9.80 -0.23 -16.37
C LYS A 17 -8.78 -0.15 -15.25
N PRO A 18 -7.57 0.38 -15.49
CA PRO A 18 -6.64 0.67 -14.42
C PRO A 18 -7.25 1.74 -13.50
N LEU A 19 -7.28 1.47 -12.20
CA LEU A 19 -7.66 2.44 -11.16
C LEU A 19 -6.43 3.02 -10.44
N GLY A 20 -5.24 2.60 -10.82
CA GLY A 20 -3.97 3.00 -10.24
C GLY A 20 -2.85 2.08 -10.76
N ARG A 21 -1.65 2.18 -10.17
CA ARG A 21 -0.48 1.40 -10.60
C ARG A 21 -0.67 -0.11 -10.44
N PHE A 22 -1.48 -0.55 -9.48
CA PHE A 22 -1.66 -1.97 -9.16
C PHE A 22 -3.12 -2.42 -9.01
N ALA A 23 -4.09 -1.50 -9.14
CA ALA A 23 -5.52 -1.81 -8.99
C ALA A 23 -6.24 -1.78 -10.34
N TRP A 24 -7.09 -2.78 -10.57
CA TRP A 24 -7.88 -2.93 -11.80
C TRP A 24 -9.35 -3.11 -11.46
N ARG A 25 -10.22 -2.52 -12.28
CA ARG A 25 -11.66 -2.75 -12.23
C ARG A 25 -12.06 -3.67 -13.37
N CYS A 26 -12.65 -4.80 -13.01
CA CYS A 26 -13.27 -5.72 -13.96
C CYS A 26 -14.38 -4.99 -14.75
N ALA A 27 -14.29 -5.01 -16.07
CA ALA A 27 -15.26 -4.37 -16.95
C ALA A 27 -16.65 -5.03 -16.88
N ASP A 28 -16.70 -6.33 -16.63
CA ASP A 28 -17.94 -7.12 -16.67
C ASP A 28 -18.76 -7.01 -15.38
N CYS A 29 -18.11 -7.03 -14.20
CA CYS A 29 -18.80 -7.05 -12.91
C CYS A 29 -18.46 -5.88 -11.98
N GLY A 30 -17.50 -5.03 -12.33
CA GLY A 30 -17.10 -3.89 -11.50
C GLY A 30 -16.22 -4.22 -10.28
N TYR A 31 -15.89 -5.50 -10.06
CA TYR A 31 -15.00 -5.91 -8.96
C TYR A 31 -13.61 -5.27 -9.09
N VAL A 32 -13.07 -4.79 -7.97
CA VAL A 32 -11.73 -4.21 -7.92
C VAL A 32 -10.76 -5.22 -7.34
N TYR A 33 -9.74 -5.59 -8.11
CA TYR A 33 -8.70 -6.53 -7.72
C TYR A 33 -7.30 -5.92 -7.87
N GLY A 34 -6.30 -6.53 -7.23
CA GLY A 34 -4.94 -5.98 -7.16
C GLY A 34 -4.79 -4.76 -6.24
N ARG A 35 -5.87 -4.29 -5.60
CA ARG A 35 -5.78 -3.22 -4.59
C ARG A 35 -4.86 -3.63 -3.42
N ASP A 36 -4.89 -4.90 -3.03
CA ASP A 36 -4.07 -5.47 -1.96
C ASP A 36 -2.72 -6.02 -2.47
N SER A 37 -2.36 -5.82 -3.75
CA SER A 37 -1.02 -6.16 -4.25
C SER A 37 -0.07 -4.98 -4.25
N GLU A 38 -0.56 -3.76 -3.98
CA GLU A 38 0.29 -2.58 -3.89
C GLU A 38 1.14 -2.62 -2.62
N LYS A 39 2.47 -2.64 -2.80
CA LYS A 39 3.43 -2.38 -1.74
C LYS A 39 3.35 -0.90 -1.36
N ARG A 40 2.60 -0.58 -0.32
CA ARG A 40 2.39 0.80 0.15
C ARG A 40 2.81 0.96 1.60
N ILE A 41 3.46 2.08 1.89
CA ILE A 41 3.71 2.56 3.25
C ILE A 41 2.94 3.87 3.44
N THR A 42 2.04 3.90 4.41
CA THR A 42 1.33 5.11 4.81
C THR A 42 1.98 5.69 6.06
N LEU A 43 2.61 6.85 5.91
CA LEU A 43 3.20 7.61 6.98
C LEU A 43 2.12 8.44 7.67
N HIS A 44 2.03 8.33 8.98
CA HIS A 44 1.11 9.14 9.78
C HIS A 44 1.74 9.44 11.15
N ARG A 45 1.23 10.47 11.81
CA ARG A 45 1.66 10.83 13.16
C ARG A 45 0.74 10.17 14.18
N SER A 46 1.32 9.68 15.26
CA SER A 46 0.57 9.24 16.42
C SER A 46 1.34 9.58 17.69
N GLY A 47 0.70 10.32 18.59
CA GLY A 47 1.34 10.85 19.79
C GLY A 47 2.56 11.73 19.45
N ARG A 48 3.76 11.26 19.81
CA ARG A 48 5.02 12.00 19.65
C ARG A 48 5.91 11.47 18.53
N SER A 49 5.42 10.54 17.72
CA SER A 49 6.23 9.84 16.72
C SER A 49 5.51 9.71 15.38
N TRP A 50 6.33 9.50 14.35
CA TRP A 50 5.87 9.04 13.05
C TRP A 50 5.76 7.52 13.02
N PHE A 51 4.77 7.04 12.31
CA PHE A 51 4.44 5.64 12.14
C PHE A 51 4.31 5.31 10.66
N ALA A 52 4.80 4.14 10.28
CA ALA A 52 4.74 3.58 8.95
C ALA A 52 3.79 2.38 8.95
N ARG A 53 2.61 2.56 8.35
CA ARG A 53 1.64 1.49 8.17
C ARG A 53 1.85 0.81 6.83
N PHE A 54 2.12 -0.48 6.84
CA PHE A 54 2.31 -1.30 5.66
C PHE A 54 0.96 -1.80 5.13
N THR A 55 0.79 -1.80 3.82
CA THR A 55 -0.38 -2.38 3.14
C THR A 55 0.07 -3.32 2.02
N GLY A 56 -0.81 -4.26 1.69
CA GLY A 56 -0.61 -5.24 0.63
C GLY A 56 0.00 -6.55 1.13
N PRO A 57 0.69 -7.32 0.28
CA PRO A 57 1.17 -8.66 0.64
C PRO A 57 2.21 -8.61 1.76
N GLU A 58 2.91 -7.49 1.91
CA GLU A 58 3.89 -7.31 2.97
C GLU A 58 3.25 -7.06 4.33
N ALA A 59 2.04 -6.49 4.39
CA ALA A 59 1.38 -6.20 5.66
C ALA A 59 1.22 -7.47 6.52
N GLU A 60 0.89 -8.60 5.89
CA GLU A 60 0.78 -9.89 6.58
C GLU A 60 2.15 -10.41 7.06
N ARG A 61 3.22 -10.18 6.29
CA ARG A 61 4.59 -10.51 6.72
C ARG A 61 5.00 -9.67 7.93
N ILE A 62 4.70 -8.37 7.91
CA ILE A 62 5.01 -7.44 8.99
C ILE A 62 4.19 -7.76 10.25
N LYS A 63 2.88 -8.04 10.12
CA LYS A 63 2.04 -8.51 11.23
C LYS A 63 2.55 -9.81 11.83
N SER A 64 3.02 -10.76 11.03
CA SER A 64 3.60 -12.01 11.52
C SER A 64 4.86 -11.77 12.36
N LEU A 65 5.70 -10.81 11.96
CA LEU A 65 6.96 -10.51 12.65
C LEU A 65 6.79 -9.62 13.88
N PHE A 66 5.90 -8.63 13.82
CA PHE A 66 5.79 -7.56 14.81
C PHE A 66 4.44 -7.54 15.55
N SER A 67 3.51 -8.45 15.22
CA SER A 67 2.11 -8.44 15.70
C SER A 67 1.32 -7.16 15.37
N THR A 68 1.81 -6.38 14.43
CA THR A 68 1.23 -5.12 13.95
C THR A 68 1.68 -4.89 12.50
N ASP A 69 0.88 -4.23 11.68
CA ASP A 69 1.26 -3.66 10.38
C ASP A 69 1.73 -2.20 10.50
N ASP A 70 1.79 -1.69 11.72
CA ASP A 70 2.08 -0.29 12.03
C ASP A 70 3.34 -0.15 12.88
N ILE A 71 4.40 0.41 12.30
CA ILE A 71 5.74 0.45 12.89
C ILE A 71 6.17 1.89 13.16
N CYS A 72 6.64 2.16 14.38
CA CYS A 72 7.27 3.45 14.71
C CYS A 72 8.56 3.66 13.88
N THR A 73 8.67 4.78 13.19
CA THR A 73 9.79 5.06 12.27
C THR A 73 11.04 5.60 12.98
N GLY A 74 10.94 5.89 14.28
CA GLY A 74 11.99 6.55 15.07
C GLY A 74 12.05 8.07 14.89
N PHE A 75 11.32 8.64 13.94
CA PHE A 75 11.18 10.09 13.79
C PHE A 75 10.17 10.63 14.81
N ILE A 76 10.50 11.76 15.43
CA ILE A 76 9.57 12.49 16.29
C ILE A 76 8.50 13.18 15.44
N ALA A 77 7.29 13.36 15.97
CA ALA A 77 6.17 13.96 15.24
C ALA A 77 6.46 15.36 14.69
N ALA A 78 7.34 16.12 15.35
CA ALA A 78 7.79 17.45 14.94
C ALA A 78 8.79 17.45 13.77
N ALA A 79 9.30 16.28 13.37
CA ALA A 79 10.16 16.16 12.19
C ALA A 79 9.39 16.58 10.93
N ASP A 80 10.12 17.16 10.00
CA ASP A 80 9.58 17.64 8.73
C ASP A 80 8.97 16.47 7.91
N PRO A 81 7.71 16.58 7.46
CA PRO A 81 7.06 15.50 6.70
C PRO A 81 7.80 15.11 5.42
N GLU A 82 8.39 16.07 4.71
CA GLU A 82 9.10 15.80 3.45
C GLU A 82 10.42 15.09 3.73
N GLU A 83 11.14 15.46 4.79
CA GLU A 83 12.34 14.76 5.23
C GLU A 83 12.04 13.31 5.62
N VAL A 84 10.99 13.10 6.44
CA VAL A 84 10.57 11.75 6.86
C VAL A 84 10.14 10.93 5.65
N HIS A 85 9.36 11.50 4.75
CA HIS A 85 8.95 10.84 3.51
C HIS A 85 10.15 10.45 2.65
N ALA A 86 11.05 11.40 2.37
CA ALA A 86 12.24 11.17 1.56
C ALA A 86 13.10 10.05 2.16
N LYS A 87 13.29 10.04 3.47
CA LYS A 87 14.08 8.99 4.13
C LYS A 87 13.41 7.62 4.04
N ILE A 88 12.11 7.53 4.33
CA ILE A 88 11.40 6.25 4.29
C ILE A 88 11.29 5.73 2.85
N ALA A 89 11.08 6.61 1.87
CA ALA A 89 11.10 6.27 0.45
C ALA A 89 12.48 5.78 0.00
N GLN A 90 13.56 6.42 0.45
CA GLN A 90 14.93 5.98 0.18
C GLN A 90 15.21 4.56 0.72
N LEU A 91 14.71 4.25 1.92
CA LEU A 91 14.88 2.93 2.54
C LEU A 91 14.00 1.84 1.91
N ASN A 92 12.90 2.24 1.26
CA ASN A 92 11.88 1.33 0.73
C ASN A 92 11.60 1.65 -0.75
N PRO A 93 12.58 1.48 -1.66
CA PRO A 93 12.47 1.93 -3.05
C PRO A 93 11.36 1.22 -3.84
N ASP A 94 10.98 0.02 -3.43
CA ASP A 94 9.89 -0.76 -4.06
C ASP A 94 8.49 -0.40 -3.53
N TYR A 95 8.39 0.52 -2.57
CA TYR A 95 7.14 0.91 -1.95
C TYR A 95 6.67 2.27 -2.45
N LEU A 96 5.35 2.37 -2.67
CA LEU A 96 4.70 3.66 -2.74
C LEU A 96 4.58 4.23 -1.33
N VAL A 97 5.38 5.24 -1.00
CA VAL A 97 5.33 5.94 0.28
C VAL A 97 4.41 7.15 0.16
N VAL A 98 3.39 7.21 1.02
CA VAL A 98 2.41 8.31 1.06
C VAL A 98 2.32 8.88 2.46
N ILE A 99 2.13 10.19 2.58
CA ILE A 99 1.86 10.87 3.85
C ILE A 99 0.35 10.99 4.02
N ASN A 100 -0.15 10.59 5.18
CA ASN A 100 -1.52 10.79 5.62
C ASN A 100 -1.50 11.52 6.98
N ASP A 101 -1.36 12.84 6.91
CA ASP A 101 -1.38 13.76 8.05
C ASP A 101 -2.84 14.16 8.31
N LEU A 102 -3.59 13.29 8.99
CA LEU A 102 -4.95 13.56 9.47
C LEU A 102 -4.92 14.07 10.91
#